data_AF-A0A7V6YX11-F1
#
_entry.id   AF-A0A7V6YX11-F1
#
_cell.length_a   1.000
_cell.length_b   1.000
_cell.length_c   1.000
_cell.angle_alpha   90.00
_cell.angle_beta   90.00
_cell.angle_gamma   90.00
#
_symmetry.space_group_name_H-M   'P 1'
#
loop_
_entity.id
_entity.type
_entity.pdbx_description
1 polymer ?
#
loop_
_entity_poly.entity_id
_entity_poly.type
_entity_poly.pdbx_seq_one_letter_code
_entity_poly.pdbx_strand_id
1 'polypeptide(L)'
;MDHYYDMGNSNKGTTPQHDVVMRGRRTLEISGVKQVESFDNEEFLLETVMGFLVIRGENLQMKNLDVDKGVVSIKGKVSAFSYIDDHHGEKAKGFFSKLFK
;
A
#
# COMPACT_ATOMS: atom_id res chain seq x y z
N MET A 1 -4.53 18.39 19.92
CA MET A 1 -5.75 17.58 20.09
C MET A 1 -5.94 16.87 18.78
N ASP A 2 -5.25 15.75 18.61
CA ASP A 2 -5.22 15.01 17.35
C ASP A 2 -6.51 14.21 17.22
N HIS A 3 -7.35 14.62 16.28
CA HIS A 3 -8.57 13.91 15.93
C HIS A 3 -8.20 12.66 15.15
N TYR A 4 -8.01 11.54 15.86
CA TYR A 4 -8.08 10.23 15.25
C TYR A 4 -9.52 10.01 14.80
N TYR A 5 -9.73 9.92 13.49
CA TYR A 5 -11.01 9.55 12.91
C TYR A 5 -11.36 8.12 13.36
N ASP A 6 -12.29 8.03 14.32
CA ASP A 6 -12.99 6.80 14.66
C ASP A 6 -14.02 6.54 13.56
N MET A 7 -13.61 5.78 12.54
CA MET A 7 -14.53 5.21 11.57
C MET A 7 -15.22 4.01 12.21
N GLY A 8 -16.39 4.26 12.78
CA GLY A 8 -17.31 3.22 13.21
C GLY A 8 -17.68 2.32 12.04
N ASN A 9 -17.30 1.04 12.13
CA ASN A 9 -17.97 0.00 11.36
C ASN A 9 -18.22 -1.24 12.24
N SER A 10 -19.50 -1.56 12.36
CA SER A 10 -20.04 -2.69 13.09
C SER A 10 -19.66 -4.00 12.42
N ASN A 11 -18.54 -4.59 12.84
CA ASN A 11 -18.34 -6.04 12.78
C ASN A 11 -17.29 -6.42 13.82
N LYS A 12 -17.69 -7.22 14.83
CA LYS A 12 -16.76 -7.90 15.73
C LYS A 12 -16.06 -9.04 14.98
N GLY A 13 -15.31 -8.70 13.94
CA GLY A 13 -14.22 -9.49 13.41
C GLY A 13 -12.92 -8.78 13.80
N THR A 14 -11.90 -9.51 14.23
CA THR A 14 -10.57 -8.95 14.48
C THR A 14 -10.15 -8.14 13.25
N THR A 15 -9.97 -6.82 13.39
CA THR A 15 -9.43 -5.99 12.31
C THR A 15 -8.14 -6.63 11.82
N PRO A 16 -8.02 -7.01 10.53
CA PRO A 16 -6.82 -7.66 10.03
C PRO A 16 -5.60 -6.77 10.32
N GLN A 17 -4.53 -7.39 10.83
CA GLN A 17 -3.31 -6.65 11.18
C GLN A 17 -2.72 -6.02 9.92
N HIS A 18 -2.36 -4.75 10.03
CA HIS A 18 -1.82 -3.96 8.93
C HIS A 18 -0.74 -3.02 9.47
N ASP A 19 0.50 -3.33 9.17
CA ASP A 19 1.69 -2.61 9.60
C ASP A 19 2.51 -2.21 8.38
N VAL A 20 3.06 -0.99 8.40
CA VAL A 20 4.05 -0.53 7.42
C VAL A 20 5.33 -0.18 8.16
N VAL A 21 6.37 -1.00 7.99
CA VAL A 21 7.65 -0.83 8.66
C VAL A 21 8.72 -0.39 7.66
N MET A 22 9.16 0.87 7.79
CA MET A 22 10.25 1.43 6.99
C MET A 22 11.56 1.45 7.77
N ARG A 23 12.64 0.93 7.18
CA ARG A 23 13.99 1.01 7.78
C ARG A 23 14.94 1.74 6.83
N GLY A 24 15.45 2.88 7.31
CA GLY A 24 16.45 3.70 6.62
C GLY A 24 16.06 4.14 5.20
N ARG A 25 14.76 4.24 4.88
CA ARG A 25 14.23 4.47 3.52
C ARG A 25 14.76 3.48 2.45
N ARG A 26 15.28 2.32 2.89
CA ARG A 26 15.92 1.30 2.06
C ARG A 26 15.09 0.02 1.93
N THR A 27 14.28 -0.25 2.95
CA THR A 27 13.41 -1.41 2.99
C THR A 27 12.05 -1.03 3.57
N LEU A 28 11.01 -1.55 2.95
CA LEU A 28 9.63 -1.54 3.44
C LEU A 28 9.18 -2.97 3.65
N GLU A 29 8.46 -3.21 4.74
CA GLU A 29 7.79 -4.45 5.05
C GLU A 29 6.34 -4.09 5.41
N ILE A 30 5.39 -4.71 4.70
CA ILE A 30 3.97 -4.34 4.71
C ILE A 30 3.17 -5.60 4.97
N SER A 31 2.38 -5.64 6.04
CA SER A 31 1.40 -6.70 6.30
C SER A 31 0.01 -6.30 5.80
N GLY A 32 -0.94 -7.23 5.80
CA GLY A 32 -2.31 -6.95 5.35
C GLY A 32 -2.42 -6.70 3.84
N VAL A 33 -1.44 -7.12 3.04
CA VAL A 33 -1.49 -7.05 1.58
C VAL A 33 -2.36 -8.18 1.05
N LYS A 34 -3.38 -7.86 0.27
CA LYS A 34 -4.24 -8.84 -0.42
C LYS A 34 -3.61 -9.26 -1.75
N GLN A 35 -3.16 -8.28 -2.53
CA GLN A 35 -2.52 -8.51 -3.83
C GLN A 35 -1.65 -7.33 -4.27
N VAL A 36 -0.76 -7.58 -5.22
CA VAL A 36 0.05 -6.57 -5.90
C VAL A 36 -0.62 -6.27 -7.24
N GLU A 37 -1.13 -5.05 -7.43
CA GLU A 37 -1.81 -4.65 -8.67
C GLU A 37 -0.82 -4.37 -9.80
N SER A 38 0.22 -3.59 -9.49
CA SER A 38 1.28 -3.24 -10.42
C SER A 38 2.56 -2.93 -9.67
N PHE A 39 3.70 -3.19 -10.30
CA PHE A 39 4.99 -2.81 -9.76
C PHE A 39 6.02 -2.62 -10.87
N ASP A 40 6.95 -1.70 -10.63
CA ASP A 40 8.18 -1.53 -11.40
C ASP A 40 9.30 -1.02 -10.47
N ASN A 41 10.36 -0.44 -11.04
CA ASN A 41 11.50 0.07 -10.31
C ASN A 41 11.27 1.46 -9.67
N GLU A 42 10.14 2.10 -9.93
CA GLU A 42 9.79 3.45 -9.45
C GLU A 42 8.52 3.45 -8.59
N GLU A 43 7.57 2.55 -8.85
CA GLU A 43 6.28 2.49 -8.17
C GLU A 43 5.84 1.05 -7.84
N PHE A 44 5.20 0.89 -6.67
CA PHE A 44 4.40 -0.29 -6.33
C PHE A 44 2.98 0.17 -5.98
N LEU A 45 1.98 -0.51 -6.52
CA LEU A 45 0.57 -0.37 -6.16
C LEU A 45 0.11 -1.68 -5.50
N LEU A 46 -0.26 -1.60 -4.23
CA LEU A 46 -0.71 -2.74 -3.42
C LEU A 46 -2.18 -2.56 -3.06
N GLU A 47 -2.99 -3.61 -3.21
CA GLU A 47 -4.29 -3.67 -2.54
C GLU A 47 -4.10 -4.22 -1.13
N THR A 48 -4.52 -3.49 -0.10
CA THR A 48 -4.38 -3.88 1.30
C THR A 48 -5.74 -3.98 2.00
N VAL A 49 -5.75 -4.52 3.21
CA VAL A 49 -6.94 -4.51 4.09
C VAL A 49 -7.38 -3.11 4.53
N MET A 50 -6.54 -2.08 4.34
CA MET A 50 -6.83 -0.66 4.61
C MET A 50 -6.91 0.19 3.32
N GLY A 51 -7.23 -0.43 2.17
CA GLY A 51 -7.33 0.26 0.87
C GLY A 51 -6.07 0.14 0.02
N PHE A 52 -5.99 0.90 -1.06
CA PHE A 52 -4.82 0.87 -1.95
C PHE A 52 -3.66 1.64 -1.35
N LEU A 53 -2.46 1.06 -1.38
CA LEU A 53 -1.22 1.68 -0.95
C LEU A 53 -0.30 1.85 -2.16
N VAL A 54 0.05 3.09 -2.46
CA VAL A 54 1.07 3.43 -3.46
C VAL A 54 2.39 3.66 -2.75
N ILE A 55 3.47 3.06 -3.24
CA ILE A 55 4.85 3.29 -2.81
C ILE A 55 5.64 3.81 -4.00
N ARG A 56 6.34 4.93 -3.83
CA ARG A 56 7.18 5.54 -4.87
C ARG A 56 8.63 5.67 -4.43
N GLY A 57 9.56 5.53 -5.37
CA GLY A 57 10.98 5.58 -5.09
C GLY A 57 11.86 5.37 -6.31
N GLU A 58 13.09 4.95 -6.06
CA GLU A 58 14.08 4.61 -7.08
C GLU A 58 14.63 3.21 -6.79
N ASN A 59 14.86 2.41 -7.84
CA ASN A 59 15.37 1.04 -7.75
C ASN A 59 14.54 0.17 -6.78
N LEU A 60 13.22 0.32 -6.83
CA LEU A 60 12.29 -0.51 -6.09
C LEU A 60 12.34 -1.94 -6.64
N GLN A 61 12.39 -2.90 -5.71
CA GLN A 61 12.50 -4.32 -6.01
C GLN A 61 11.71 -5.10 -4.98
N MET A 62 10.91 -6.05 -5.44
CA MET A 62 10.23 -7.00 -4.56
C MET A 62 11.29 -7.93 -3.98
N LYS A 63 11.45 -7.91 -2.66
CA LYS A 63 12.34 -8.82 -1.93
C LYS A 63 11.62 -10.12 -1.56
N ASN A 64 10.35 -10.02 -1.14
CA ASN A 64 9.52 -11.17 -0.78
C ASN A 64 8.04 -10.83 -0.98
N LEU A 65 7.26 -11.84 -1.37
CA LEU A 65 5.80 -11.83 -1.39
C LEU A 65 5.32 -13.14 -0.77
N ASP A 66 4.70 -13.05 0.39
CA ASP A 66 4.04 -14.16 1.06
C ASP A 66 2.54 -13.89 1.02
N VAL A 67 1.86 -14.44 0.01
CA VAL A 67 0.43 -14.22 -0.25
C VAL A 67 -0.41 -14.81 0.88
N ASP A 68 -0.03 -15.97 1.41
CA ASP A 68 -0.76 -16.65 2.48
C ASP A 68 -0.73 -15.86 3.79
N LYS A 69 0.40 -15.20 4.09
CA LYS A 69 0.53 -14.31 5.25
C LYS A 69 0.12 -12.87 4.97
N GLY A 70 -0.14 -12.50 3.71
CA GLY A 70 -0.41 -11.14 3.28
C GLY A 70 0.75 -10.18 3.56
N VAL A 71 2.00 -10.63 3.39
CA VAL A 71 3.21 -9.83 3.67
C VAL A 71 4.01 -9.57 2.40
N VAL A 72 4.33 -8.29 2.16
CA VAL A 72 5.22 -7.84 1.09
C VAL A 72 6.44 -7.17 1.68
N SER A 73 7.63 -7.49 1.14
CA SER A 73 8.87 -6.78 1.42
C SER A 73 9.41 -6.13 0.16
N ILE A 74 9.67 -4.82 0.21
CA ILE A 74 10.22 -4.04 -0.90
C ILE A 74 11.59 -3.50 -0.47
N LYS A 75 12.56 -3.55 -1.38
CA LYS A 75 13.88 -2.93 -1.23
C LYS A 75 14.02 -1.84 -2.29
N GLY A 76 14.67 -0.74 -1.95
CA GLY A 76 14.90 0.38 -2.85
C GLY A 76 14.94 1.69 -2.08
N LYS A 77 15.18 2.80 -2.77
CA LYS A 77 15.18 4.13 -2.13
C LYS A 77 13.76 4.66 -2.14
N VAL A 78 13.08 4.61 -1.01
CA VAL A 78 11.68 5.05 -0.90
C VAL A 78 11.62 6.58 -0.76
N SER A 79 10.79 7.21 -1.58
CA SER A 79 10.55 8.65 -1.60
C SER A 79 9.20 9.02 -1.00
N ALA A 80 8.17 8.19 -1.21
CA ALA A 80 6.85 8.40 -0.63
C ALA A 80 6.08 7.08 -0.51
N PHE A 81 5.10 7.06 0.39
CA PHE A 81 4.01 6.09 0.36
C PHE A 81 2.71 6.79 0.76
N SER A 82 1.59 6.41 0.15
CA SER A 82 0.28 7.04 0.37
C SER A 82 -0.85 6.05 0.20
N TYR A 83 -1.80 6.07 1.13
CA TYR A 83 -3.08 5.40 0.95
C TYR A 83 -3.97 6.19 0.00
N ILE A 84 -4.71 5.47 -0.84
CA ILE A 84 -5.79 6.03 -1.66
C ILE A 84 -7.10 5.62 -0.96
N ASP A 85 -7.80 6.61 -0.41
CA ASP A 85 -9.13 6.40 0.17
C ASP A 85 -10.10 6.06 -0.97
N ASP A 86 -10.56 4.81 -0.97
CA ASP A 86 -11.56 4.35 -1.91
C ASP A 86 -12.97 4.70 -1.40
N HIS A 87 -13.27 5.99 -1.39
CA HIS A 87 -14.66 6.42 -1.27
C HIS A 87 -15.41 6.34 -2.62
N HIS A 88 -14.72 6.07 -3.75
CA HIS A 88 -15.33 6.00 -5.09
C HIS A 88 -14.51 5.15 -6.09
N GLY A 89 -14.72 3.82 -6.08
CA GLY A 89 -14.00 2.81 -6.88
C GLY A 89 -14.06 2.95 -8.41
N GLU A 90 -14.69 4.00 -8.95
CA GLU A 90 -14.76 4.28 -10.39
C GLU A 90 -13.79 5.38 -10.86
N LYS A 91 -13.32 6.27 -9.98
CA LYS A 91 -12.54 7.46 -10.41
C LYS A 91 -11.03 7.25 -10.46
N ALA A 92 -10.49 6.25 -9.76
CA ALA A 92 -9.05 5.99 -9.74
C ALA A 92 -8.52 5.61 -11.14
N LYS A 93 -9.28 4.86 -11.94
CA LYS A 93 -8.91 4.48 -13.32
C LYS A 93 -8.67 5.69 -14.24
N GLY A 94 -9.31 6.83 -13.98
CA GLY A 94 -9.18 8.04 -14.80
C GLY A 94 -7.91 8.87 -14.55
N PHE A 95 -7.24 8.68 -13.41
CA PHE A 95 -6.00 9.40 -13.08
C PHE A 95 -4.76 8.70 -13.65
N PHE A 96 -4.76 7.37 -13.73
CA PHE A 96 -3.64 6.60 -14.29
C PHE A 96 -3.47 6.81 -15.81
N SER A 97 -4.54 7.09 -16.55
CA SER A 97 -4.45 7.34 -17.99
C SER A 97 -3.72 8.63 -18.39
N LYS A 98 -3.44 9.53 -17.43
CA LYS A 98 -2.70 10.77 -17.65
C LYS A 98 -1.22 10.71 -17.26
N LEU A 99 -0.80 9.66 -16.54
CA LEU A 99 0.59 9.48 -16.10
C LEU A 99 1.43 8.64 -17.06
N PHE A 100 0.80 7.91 -17.99
CA PHE A 100 1.49 7.10 -19.01
C PHE A 100 1.46 7.73 -20.41
N LYS A 101 1.68 9.05 -20.49
CA LYS A 101 1.98 9.73 -21.75
C LYS A 101 3.30 10.48 -21.66
#